data_AF-A0A2K9AF76-F1
#
_entry.id   AF-A0A2K9AF76-F1
#
_cell.length_a   1.000
_cell.length_b   1.000
_cell.length_c   1.000
_cell.angle_alpha   90.00
_cell.angle_beta   90.00
_cell.angle_gamma   90.00
#
_symmetry.space_group_name_H-M   'P 1'
#
loop_
_entity.id
_entity.type
_entity.pdbx_description
1 polymer ?
#
loop_
_entity_poly.entity_id
_entity_poly.type
_entity_poly.pdbx_seq_one_letter_code
_entity_poly.pdbx_strand_id
1 'polypeptide(L)'
;MNINQLVEQFEAQSIAGGDFNHRNHLRVAWHYINHYPVSSARERIHQGLIKLTKVLGAEEKYHRTMTDFFIDYLLQVKWYLNTDSWEQVEGRCGYLLKDAKSLIGIYYSESLLESEQARKEYVEPDVLTLDRATLKLKPEDYPVFDLQLHDSPIIVSMPHHGQFIPHDVIKQMTPAAYDSADTDWYLTDLYEFLDELNITRINANYSRYTIDLNRDKSGEVLYAGADNTELCPTSNFDREPLYTEKNLPDDDEIRRRITHYWQPYHEQLKSLIASAKERFGYCLLFEAHTIQSHVPRFFEGRLPDFNFGTNNGATVSQEMTSLLEEFYTGQFSKVINGRFKGGYITRHYADPENQIYCLQLELSQITYLDEQLRLFDKAKAQQVQIYIKEFFQNLAVLLHKK
;
A
#
# COMPACT_ATOMS: atom_id res chain seq x y z
N MET A 1 5.34 -31.41 -9.38
CA MET A 1 6.72 -31.19 -8.87
C MET A 1 6.71 -29.96 -7.97
N ASN A 2 7.11 -30.09 -6.70
CA ASN A 2 7.20 -28.92 -5.82
C ASN A 2 8.37 -28.01 -6.24
N ILE A 3 8.43 -26.78 -5.73
CA ILE A 3 9.44 -25.79 -6.14
C ILE A 3 10.88 -26.19 -5.75
N ASN A 4 11.08 -26.83 -4.59
CA ASN A 4 12.40 -27.27 -4.14
C ASN A 4 12.95 -28.39 -5.03
N GLN A 5 12.13 -29.39 -5.36
CA GLN A 5 12.50 -30.46 -6.29
C GLN A 5 12.86 -29.91 -7.67
N LEU A 6 12.14 -28.90 -8.14
CA LEU A 6 12.43 -28.23 -9.41
C LEU A 6 13.79 -27.53 -9.37
N VAL A 7 14.09 -26.82 -8.28
CA VAL A 7 15.37 -26.12 -8.10
C VAL A 7 16.52 -27.12 -7.98
N GLU A 8 16.37 -28.21 -7.22
CA GLU A 8 17.37 -29.27 -7.15
C GLU A 8 17.67 -29.85 -8.53
N GLN A 9 16.64 -30.13 -9.33
CA GLN A 9 16.82 -30.63 -10.69
C GLN A 9 17.47 -29.61 -11.62
N PHE A 10 17.15 -28.33 -11.46
CA PHE A 10 17.73 -27.21 -12.21
C PHE A 10 19.23 -27.07 -11.89
N GLU A 11 19.60 -27.08 -10.61
CA GLU A 11 20.99 -27.02 -10.17
C GLU A 11 21.80 -28.22 -10.65
N ALA A 12 21.18 -29.41 -10.65
CA ALA A 12 21.76 -30.65 -11.15
C ALA A 12 21.77 -30.77 -12.69
N GLN A 13 21.19 -29.82 -13.42
CA GLN A 13 21.07 -29.84 -14.89
C GLN A 13 20.37 -31.10 -15.43
N SER A 14 19.37 -31.56 -14.69
CA SER A 14 18.66 -32.84 -14.92
C SER A 14 17.23 -32.66 -15.41
N ILE A 15 16.78 -31.42 -15.60
CA ILE A 15 15.43 -31.13 -16.13
C ILE A 15 15.40 -31.46 -17.62
N ALA A 16 14.43 -32.29 -18.04
CA ALA A 16 14.24 -32.59 -19.45
C ALA A 16 13.78 -31.33 -20.22
N GLY A 17 14.19 -31.18 -21.48
CA GLY A 17 13.96 -29.94 -22.25
C GLY A 17 12.49 -29.54 -22.41
N GLY A 18 11.54 -30.49 -22.41
CA GLY A 18 10.10 -30.19 -22.44
C GLY A 18 9.53 -29.73 -21.10
N ASP A 19 10.23 -30.02 -20.00
CA ASP A 19 9.77 -29.77 -18.63
C ASP A 19 10.25 -28.40 -18.11
N PHE A 20 11.26 -27.79 -18.73
CA PHE A 20 11.73 -26.43 -18.39
C PHE A 20 11.05 -25.33 -19.21
N ASN A 21 9.74 -25.20 -19.06
CA ASN A 21 8.94 -24.14 -19.68
C ASN A 21 9.00 -22.81 -18.91
N HIS A 22 8.43 -21.74 -19.48
CA HIS A 22 8.38 -20.39 -18.88
C HIS A 22 7.91 -20.40 -17.42
N ARG A 23 6.85 -21.15 -17.12
CA ARG A 23 6.32 -21.26 -15.75
C ARG A 23 7.36 -21.83 -14.78
N ASN A 24 8.08 -22.89 -15.17
CA ASN A 24 9.11 -23.48 -14.31
C ASN A 24 10.37 -22.60 -14.22
N HIS A 25 10.69 -21.84 -15.26
CA HIS A 25 11.73 -20.80 -15.19
C HIS A 25 11.37 -19.74 -14.13
N LEU A 26 10.15 -19.18 -14.17
CA LEU A 26 9.70 -18.20 -13.17
C LEU A 26 9.68 -18.78 -11.74
N ARG A 27 9.33 -20.06 -11.58
CA ARG A 27 9.38 -20.74 -10.26
C ARG A 27 10.79 -20.82 -9.71
N VAL A 28 11.77 -21.18 -10.54
CA VAL A 28 13.17 -21.20 -10.13
C VAL A 28 13.64 -19.80 -9.75
N ALA A 29 13.30 -18.79 -10.55
CA ALA A 29 13.62 -17.39 -10.25
C ALA A 29 12.99 -16.92 -8.93
N TRP A 30 11.70 -17.23 -8.70
CA TRP A 30 10.97 -16.93 -7.47
C TRP A 30 11.64 -17.55 -6.23
N HIS A 31 12.07 -18.81 -6.33
CA HIS A 31 12.81 -19.45 -5.25
C HIS A 31 14.09 -18.68 -4.92
N TYR A 32 14.90 -18.35 -5.94
CA TYR A 32 16.16 -17.66 -5.71
C TYR A 32 16.00 -16.26 -5.11
N ILE A 33 15.04 -15.45 -5.57
CA ILE A 33 14.81 -14.11 -5.00
C ILE A 33 14.28 -14.14 -3.56
N ASN A 34 13.69 -15.26 -3.12
CA ASN A 34 13.24 -15.44 -1.73
C ASN A 34 14.36 -15.90 -0.78
N HIS A 35 15.39 -16.57 -1.30
CA HIS A 35 16.42 -17.21 -0.48
C HIS A 35 17.80 -16.52 -0.54
N TYR A 36 17.99 -15.61 -1.51
CA TYR A 36 19.27 -14.94 -1.72
C TYR A 36 19.10 -13.44 -1.96
N PRO A 37 20.10 -12.60 -1.62
CA PRO A 37 20.14 -11.22 -2.08
C PRO A 37 20.02 -11.12 -3.60
N VAL A 38 19.37 -10.07 -4.12
CA VAL A 38 19.04 -9.91 -5.55
C VAL A 38 20.24 -10.14 -6.48
N SER A 39 21.41 -9.59 -6.14
CA SER A 39 22.65 -9.79 -6.92
C SER A 39 23.06 -11.26 -7.00
N SER A 40 22.96 -11.99 -5.89
CA SER A 40 23.28 -13.41 -5.82
C SER A 40 22.22 -14.28 -6.50
N ALA A 41 20.95 -13.92 -6.37
CA ALA A 41 19.84 -14.60 -7.05
C ALA A 41 20.01 -14.52 -8.57
N ARG A 42 20.28 -13.32 -9.11
CA ARG A 42 20.53 -13.11 -10.55
C ARG A 42 21.68 -13.97 -11.05
N GLU A 43 22.83 -13.93 -10.37
CA GLU A 43 24.00 -14.69 -10.81
C GLU A 43 23.71 -16.20 -10.87
N ARG A 44 23.03 -16.74 -9.84
CA ARG A 44 22.65 -18.17 -9.80
C ARG A 44 21.70 -18.54 -10.95
N ILE A 45 20.70 -17.71 -11.21
CA ILE A 45 19.75 -17.94 -12.30
C ILE A 45 20.48 -17.95 -13.66
N HIS A 46 21.28 -16.93 -13.95
CA HIS A 46 22.02 -16.83 -15.21
C HIS A 46 22.97 -18.00 -15.41
N GLN A 47 23.79 -18.33 -14.40
CA GLN A 47 24.72 -19.46 -14.49
C GLN A 47 23.99 -20.79 -14.67
N GLY A 48 22.88 -20.99 -13.97
CA GLY A 48 22.06 -22.18 -14.07
C GLY A 48 21.45 -22.34 -15.45
N LEU A 49 20.87 -21.27 -16.01
CA LEU A 49 20.28 -21.25 -17.35
C LEU A 49 21.32 -21.53 -18.44
N ILE A 50 22.48 -20.86 -18.39
CA ILE A 50 23.56 -21.06 -19.37
C ILE A 50 24.05 -22.51 -19.36
N LYS A 51 24.21 -23.12 -18.17
CA LYS A 51 24.60 -24.53 -18.04
C LYS A 51 23.49 -25.46 -18.54
N LEU A 52 22.23 -25.18 -18.20
CA LEU A 52 21.09 -26.00 -18.62
C LEU A 52 20.92 -26.01 -20.13
N THR A 53 20.92 -24.83 -20.75
CA THR A 53 20.75 -24.71 -22.20
C THR A 53 21.88 -25.40 -22.96
N LYS A 54 23.11 -25.37 -22.42
CA LYS A 54 24.24 -26.14 -22.97
C LYS A 54 24.02 -27.66 -22.89
N VAL A 55 23.57 -28.18 -21.76
CA VAL A 55 23.27 -29.63 -21.61
C VAL A 55 22.14 -30.07 -22.55
N LEU A 56 21.16 -29.19 -22.78
CA LEU A 56 20.03 -29.43 -23.67
C LEU A 56 20.32 -29.15 -25.15
N GLY A 57 21.50 -28.62 -25.49
CA GLY A 57 21.85 -28.22 -26.87
C GLY A 57 20.98 -27.10 -27.43
N ALA A 58 20.52 -26.18 -26.58
CA ALA A 58 19.59 -25.10 -26.88
C ALA A 58 20.12 -23.73 -26.40
N GLU A 59 21.42 -23.50 -26.55
CA GLU A 59 22.14 -22.29 -26.10
C GLU A 59 21.53 -21.01 -26.67
N GLU A 60 20.98 -21.07 -27.89
CA GLU A 60 20.28 -19.97 -28.54
C GLU A 60 19.03 -19.52 -27.80
N LYS A 61 18.45 -20.34 -26.91
CA LYS A 61 17.27 -19.96 -26.14
C LYS A 61 17.61 -19.06 -24.94
N TYR A 62 18.88 -18.98 -24.55
CA TYR A 62 19.27 -18.07 -23.47
C TYR A 62 19.23 -16.62 -23.95
N HIS A 63 18.66 -15.75 -23.11
CA HIS A 63 18.52 -14.33 -23.39
C HIS A 63 18.71 -13.53 -22.10
N ARG A 64 19.78 -12.73 -22.05
CA ARG A 64 20.16 -11.98 -20.85
C ARG A 64 19.08 -10.98 -20.42
N THR A 65 18.70 -10.07 -21.31
CA THR A 65 17.70 -9.03 -21.01
C THR A 65 16.36 -9.60 -20.57
N MET A 66 15.80 -10.59 -21.29
CA MET A 66 14.54 -11.21 -20.89
C MET A 66 14.60 -11.86 -19.50
N THR A 67 15.71 -12.53 -19.19
CA THR A 67 15.90 -13.18 -17.89
C THR A 67 15.93 -12.13 -16.78
N ASP A 68 16.73 -11.07 -16.95
CA ASP A 68 16.81 -9.97 -15.99
C ASP A 68 15.47 -9.23 -15.83
N PHE A 69 14.75 -8.97 -16.93
CA PHE A 69 13.41 -8.37 -16.91
C PHE A 69 12.43 -9.18 -16.05
N PHE A 70 12.35 -10.50 -16.24
CA PHE A 70 11.42 -11.32 -15.45
C PHE A 70 11.83 -11.45 -13.99
N ILE A 71 13.13 -11.39 -13.67
CA ILE A 71 13.59 -11.32 -12.28
C ILE A 71 13.12 -10.02 -11.64
N ASP A 72 13.30 -8.88 -12.31
CA ASP A 72 12.84 -7.58 -11.82
C ASP A 72 11.32 -7.52 -11.70
N TYR A 73 10.61 -8.04 -12.69
CA TYR A 73 9.16 -8.13 -12.66
C TYR A 73 8.68 -8.95 -11.46
N LEU A 74 9.32 -10.09 -11.18
CA LEU A 74 9.01 -10.91 -10.00
C LEU A 74 9.35 -10.20 -8.68
N LEU A 75 10.41 -9.40 -8.62
CA LEU A 75 10.72 -8.57 -7.45
C LEU A 75 9.63 -7.51 -7.20
N GLN A 76 9.13 -6.89 -8.27
CA GLN A 76 8.01 -5.95 -8.16
C GLN A 76 6.73 -6.68 -7.75
N VAL A 77 6.41 -7.84 -8.34
CA VAL A 77 5.28 -8.68 -7.94
C VAL A 77 5.39 -9.12 -6.48
N LYS A 78 6.59 -9.50 -6.03
CA LYS A 78 6.85 -9.92 -4.66
C LYS A 78 6.54 -8.81 -3.67
N TRP A 79 7.04 -7.61 -3.95
CA TRP A 79 6.74 -6.43 -3.17
C TRP A 79 5.24 -6.15 -3.19
N TYR A 80 4.63 -6.18 -4.39
CA TYR A 80 3.26 -5.77 -4.61
C TYR A 80 2.21 -6.72 -4.01
N LEU A 81 2.48 -8.02 -4.06
CA LEU A 81 1.62 -9.04 -3.44
C LEU A 81 1.95 -9.29 -1.97
N ASN A 82 3.03 -8.69 -1.45
CA ASN A 82 3.55 -8.87 -0.10
C ASN A 82 3.58 -10.36 0.32
N THR A 83 4.18 -11.21 -0.52
CA THR A 83 4.13 -12.67 -0.36
C THR A 83 5.42 -13.37 -0.72
N ASP A 84 5.66 -14.50 -0.05
CA ASP A 84 6.70 -15.48 -0.41
C ASP A 84 6.10 -16.70 -1.15
N SER A 85 4.76 -16.80 -1.23
CA SER A 85 4.06 -17.96 -1.81
C SER A 85 3.98 -17.88 -3.33
N TRP A 86 4.55 -18.90 -4.00
CA TRP A 86 4.40 -19.05 -5.44
C TRP A 86 2.94 -19.28 -5.84
N GLU A 87 2.16 -19.98 -5.02
CA GLU A 87 0.75 -20.27 -5.30
C GLU A 87 -0.08 -18.99 -5.40
N GLN A 88 0.23 -17.97 -4.59
CA GLN A 88 -0.41 -16.66 -4.68
C GLN A 88 0.00 -15.91 -5.96
N VAL A 89 1.28 -15.94 -6.32
CA VAL A 89 1.75 -15.38 -7.61
C VAL A 89 1.04 -16.07 -8.76
N GLU A 90 0.91 -17.39 -8.71
CA GLU A 90 0.27 -18.15 -9.78
C GLU A 90 -1.23 -17.89 -9.90
N GLY A 91 -1.92 -17.71 -8.78
CA GLY A 91 -3.33 -17.37 -8.76
C GLY A 91 -3.63 -15.95 -9.27
N ARG A 92 -2.70 -15.00 -9.09
CA ARG A 92 -2.94 -13.56 -9.29
C ARG A 92 -2.15 -12.93 -10.45
N CYS A 93 -1.12 -13.59 -10.98
CA CYS A 93 -0.28 -13.05 -12.05
C CYS A 93 -0.51 -13.80 -13.37
N GLY A 94 -1.78 -13.89 -13.77
CA GLY A 94 -2.17 -14.63 -14.97
C GLY A 94 -1.49 -14.13 -16.25
N TYR A 95 -1.27 -12.81 -16.37
CA TYR A 95 -0.63 -12.22 -17.55
C TYR A 95 0.86 -12.57 -17.63
N LEU A 96 1.58 -12.49 -16.50
CA LEU A 96 2.99 -12.93 -16.36
C LEU A 96 3.19 -14.41 -16.76
N LEU A 97 2.22 -15.27 -16.43
CA LEU A 97 2.33 -16.70 -16.67
C LEU A 97 1.86 -17.15 -18.05
N LYS A 98 0.78 -16.56 -18.55
CA LYS A 98 0.09 -17.03 -19.76
C LYS A 98 0.54 -16.31 -21.03
N ASP A 99 1.05 -15.08 -20.93
CA ASP A 99 1.43 -14.28 -22.09
C ASP A 99 2.67 -13.40 -21.83
N ALA A 100 3.78 -14.09 -21.58
CA ALA A 100 5.08 -13.48 -21.31
C ALA A 100 5.58 -12.61 -22.48
N LYS A 101 5.24 -12.97 -23.72
CA LYS A 101 5.66 -12.23 -24.93
C LYS A 101 4.93 -10.90 -25.02
N SER A 102 3.61 -10.89 -24.85
CA SER A 102 2.87 -9.62 -24.85
C SER A 102 3.23 -8.77 -23.64
N LEU A 103 3.52 -9.39 -22.49
CA LEU A 103 3.97 -8.65 -21.30
C LEU A 103 5.28 -7.91 -21.54
N ILE A 104 6.33 -8.58 -22.02
CA ILE A 104 7.62 -7.91 -22.24
C ILE A 104 7.55 -6.86 -23.36
N GLY A 105 6.71 -7.09 -24.37
CA GLY A 105 6.47 -6.13 -25.47
C GLY A 105 5.79 -4.82 -25.06
N ILE A 106 5.31 -4.70 -23.82
CA ILE A 106 4.84 -3.43 -23.24
C ILE A 106 6.00 -2.52 -22.86
N TYR A 107 7.13 -3.13 -22.48
CA TYR A 107 8.30 -2.43 -21.94
C TYR A 107 9.39 -2.26 -23.00
N TYR A 108 9.50 -3.23 -23.91
CA TYR A 108 10.52 -3.24 -24.95
C TYR A 108 9.93 -3.25 -26.35
N SER A 109 10.60 -2.57 -27.28
CA SER A 109 10.37 -2.74 -28.71
C SER A 109 10.89 -4.10 -29.18
N GLU A 110 10.23 -4.68 -30.19
CA GLU A 110 10.69 -5.94 -30.81
C GLU A 110 12.11 -5.80 -31.37
N SER A 111 12.43 -4.64 -31.97
CA SER A 111 13.77 -4.35 -32.50
C SER A 111 14.87 -4.35 -31.43
N LEU A 112 14.59 -3.85 -30.22
CA LEU A 112 15.59 -3.85 -29.14
C LEU A 112 15.77 -5.26 -28.59
N LEU A 113 14.69 -6.00 -28.35
CA LEU A 113 14.76 -7.37 -27.82
C LEU A 113 15.44 -8.34 -28.78
N GLU A 114 15.21 -8.23 -30.09
CA GLU A 114 15.85 -9.11 -31.07
C GLU A 114 17.33 -8.79 -31.30
N SER A 115 17.86 -7.72 -30.71
CA SER A 115 19.26 -7.34 -30.87
C SER A 115 20.23 -8.33 -30.21
N GLU A 116 21.37 -8.55 -30.85
CA GLU A 116 22.47 -9.36 -30.29
C GLU A 116 22.97 -8.81 -28.95
N GLN A 117 22.86 -7.49 -28.73
CA GLN A 117 23.20 -6.85 -27.48
C GLN A 117 22.24 -7.30 -26.36
N ALA A 118 20.92 -7.18 -26.56
CA ALA A 118 19.93 -7.57 -25.56
C ALA A 118 20.00 -9.07 -25.19
N ARG A 119 20.44 -9.92 -26.14
CA ARG A 119 20.65 -11.36 -25.89
C ARG A 119 21.84 -11.63 -24.96
N LYS A 120 22.92 -10.84 -25.06
CA LYS A 120 24.18 -11.07 -24.32
C LYS A 120 24.30 -10.24 -23.05
N GLU A 121 23.73 -9.04 -23.05
CA GLU A 121 23.81 -8.05 -21.99
C GLU A 121 22.41 -7.62 -21.56
N TYR A 122 22.29 -7.04 -20.37
CA TYR A 122 21.05 -6.39 -19.95
C TYR A 122 20.97 -5.01 -20.59
N VAL A 123 19.86 -4.73 -21.26
CA VAL A 123 19.52 -3.38 -21.77
C VAL A 123 18.22 -2.92 -21.11
N GLU A 124 18.16 -1.63 -20.77
CA GLU A 124 16.95 -1.04 -20.18
C GLU A 124 15.78 -1.01 -21.18
N PRO A 125 14.53 -1.07 -20.71
CA PRO A 125 13.35 -0.90 -21.54
C PRO A 125 13.32 0.43 -22.32
N ASP A 126 12.96 0.38 -23.61
CA ASP A 126 12.87 1.56 -24.50
C ASP A 126 11.45 2.07 -24.76
N VAL A 127 10.42 1.28 -24.43
CA VAL A 127 9.00 1.67 -24.58
C VAL A 127 8.43 2.19 -23.27
N LEU A 128 8.64 1.44 -22.18
CA LEU A 128 8.17 1.80 -20.86
C LEU A 128 9.13 1.32 -19.79
N THR A 129 9.48 2.17 -18.82
CA THR A 129 10.30 1.78 -17.68
C THR A 129 9.62 0.68 -16.86
N LEU A 130 10.35 -0.36 -16.48
CA LEU A 130 9.87 -1.33 -15.50
C LEU A 130 10.06 -0.78 -14.09
N ASP A 131 8.97 -0.33 -13.47
CA ASP A 131 8.93 0.09 -12.09
C ASP A 131 7.62 -0.38 -11.45
N ARG A 132 7.41 0.01 -10.19
CA ARG A 132 6.19 -0.36 -9.45
C ARG A 132 4.95 0.13 -10.18
N ALA A 133 4.91 1.41 -10.58
CA ALA A 133 3.76 2.04 -11.23
C ALA A 133 3.34 1.28 -12.48
N THR A 134 4.32 0.74 -13.22
CA THR A 134 4.09 0.20 -14.56
C THR A 134 3.71 -1.27 -14.60
N LEU A 135 3.69 -1.98 -13.46
CA LEU A 135 3.27 -3.38 -13.34
C LEU A 135 1.92 -3.64 -14.04
N LYS A 136 1.85 -4.72 -14.81
CA LYS A 136 0.68 -5.15 -15.58
C LYS A 136 0.02 -6.37 -14.95
N LEU A 137 -0.77 -6.13 -13.91
CA LEU A 137 -1.70 -7.12 -13.37
C LEU A 137 -3.08 -6.84 -13.93
N LYS A 138 -4.00 -7.81 -13.79
CA LYS A 138 -5.39 -7.50 -14.12
C LYS A 138 -5.96 -6.55 -13.04
N PRO A 139 -6.91 -5.67 -13.38
CA PRO A 139 -7.57 -4.79 -12.41
C PRO A 139 -8.03 -5.50 -11.13
N GLU A 140 -8.58 -6.71 -11.27
CA GLU A 140 -9.05 -7.56 -10.17
C GLU A 140 -7.94 -8.25 -9.35
N ASP A 141 -6.72 -8.32 -9.89
CA ASP A 141 -5.57 -8.97 -9.25
C ASP A 141 -4.76 -7.97 -8.40
N TYR A 142 -5.08 -6.68 -8.47
CA TYR A 142 -4.45 -5.64 -7.67
C TYR A 142 -5.07 -5.59 -6.25
N PRO A 143 -4.37 -5.97 -5.16
CA PRO A 143 -4.83 -5.73 -3.81
C PRO A 143 -4.95 -4.24 -3.56
N VAL A 144 -6.19 -3.77 -3.40
CA VAL A 144 -6.54 -2.41 -2.99
C VAL A 144 -5.99 -2.09 -1.61
N PHE A 145 -5.90 -3.11 -0.77
CA PHE A 145 -5.44 -3.02 0.61
C PHE A 145 -4.78 -4.32 1.05
N ASP A 146 -3.93 -4.19 2.06
CA ASP A 146 -3.45 -5.30 2.87
C ASP A 146 -4.34 -5.45 4.11
N LEU A 147 -4.57 -6.70 4.52
CA LEU A 147 -5.45 -7.03 5.64
C LEU A 147 -4.73 -7.96 6.61
N GLN A 148 -4.69 -7.56 7.88
CA GLN A 148 -4.23 -8.39 8.98
C GLN A 148 -5.40 -8.60 9.94
N LEU A 149 -5.94 -9.82 9.95
CA LEU A 149 -7.11 -10.18 10.75
C LEU A 149 -6.70 -10.70 12.11
N HIS A 150 -7.40 -10.24 13.14
CA HIS A 150 -7.31 -10.72 14.50
C HIS A 150 -8.69 -10.78 15.16
N ASP A 151 -8.77 -11.46 16.29
CA ASP A 151 -9.99 -11.52 17.08
C ASP A 151 -10.13 -10.30 18.00
N SER A 152 -10.58 -9.17 17.44
CA SER A 152 -10.70 -7.92 18.20
C SER A 152 -11.90 -7.06 17.79
N PRO A 153 -12.53 -6.36 18.76
CA PRO A 153 -13.57 -5.37 18.47
C PRO A 153 -13.01 -4.03 17.97
N ILE A 154 -11.68 -3.87 17.99
CA ILE A 154 -11.00 -2.68 17.47
C ILE A 154 -10.47 -3.01 16.07
N ILE A 155 -10.76 -2.12 15.12
CA ILE A 155 -10.26 -2.17 13.75
C ILE A 155 -9.46 -0.89 13.51
N VAL A 156 -8.21 -1.01 13.07
CA VAL A 156 -7.42 0.14 12.61
C VAL A 156 -7.51 0.26 11.09
N SER A 157 -7.95 1.43 10.62
CA SER A 157 -8.03 1.80 9.21
C SER A 157 -6.91 2.80 8.91
N MET A 158 -6.08 2.49 7.89
CA MET A 158 -4.99 3.34 7.41
C MET A 158 -5.23 3.69 5.92
N PRO A 159 -6.18 4.60 5.63
CA PRO A 159 -6.62 4.87 4.25
C PRO A 159 -5.61 5.66 3.42
N HIS A 160 -4.64 6.33 4.04
CA HIS A 160 -3.64 7.18 3.37
C HIS A 160 -2.21 6.65 3.48
N HIS A 161 -2.04 5.40 3.94
CA HIS A 161 -0.73 4.73 4.03
C HIS A 161 -0.10 4.43 2.67
N GLY A 162 -0.96 4.10 1.69
CA GLY A 162 -0.53 3.63 0.39
C GLY A 162 0.26 4.68 -0.39
N GLN A 163 1.22 4.21 -1.19
CA GLN A 163 2.07 5.07 -2.02
C GLN A 163 1.88 4.77 -3.51
N PHE A 164 1.18 3.68 -3.83
CA PHE A 164 1.13 3.20 -5.19
C PHE A 164 0.21 4.07 -6.05
N ILE A 165 0.73 4.58 -7.17
CA ILE A 165 -0.06 5.25 -8.20
C ILE A 165 0.02 4.39 -9.47
N PRO A 166 -1.12 3.89 -10.00
CA PRO A 166 -1.15 3.09 -11.22
C PRO A 166 -0.52 3.84 -12.40
N HIS A 167 0.19 3.13 -13.29
CA HIS A 167 0.85 3.79 -14.42
C HIS A 167 -0.13 4.52 -15.37
N ASP A 168 -1.31 3.95 -15.61
CA ASP A 168 -2.35 4.61 -16.38
C ASP A 168 -2.80 5.95 -15.76
N VAL A 169 -2.66 6.10 -14.44
CA VAL A 169 -2.91 7.36 -13.71
C VAL A 169 -1.67 8.26 -13.72
N ILE A 170 -0.50 7.77 -13.25
CA ILE A 170 0.70 8.61 -13.08
C ILE A 170 1.18 9.25 -14.38
N LYS A 171 0.99 8.58 -15.53
CA LYS A 171 1.38 9.12 -16.86
C LYS A 171 0.59 10.37 -17.26
N GLN A 172 -0.55 10.61 -16.61
CA GLN A 172 -1.40 11.78 -16.84
C GLN A 172 -1.05 12.93 -15.89
N MET A 173 -0.31 12.62 -14.82
CA MET A 173 0.05 13.55 -13.75
C MET A 173 1.31 14.33 -14.07
N THR A 174 1.51 15.42 -13.34
CA THR A 174 2.75 16.20 -13.35
C THR A 174 3.81 15.53 -12.45
N PRO A 175 5.09 15.92 -12.55
CA PRO A 175 6.14 15.45 -11.65
C PRO A 175 5.86 15.69 -10.15
N ALA A 176 4.99 16.65 -9.81
CA ALA A 176 4.55 16.94 -8.44
C ALA A 176 3.89 15.73 -7.75
N ALA A 177 3.41 14.75 -8.52
CA ALA A 177 2.79 13.54 -8.00
C ALA A 177 3.81 12.45 -7.61
N TYR A 178 5.02 12.50 -8.16
CA TYR A 178 5.95 11.35 -8.16
C TYR A 178 6.46 11.00 -6.77
N ASP A 179 6.55 12.00 -5.89
CA ASP A 179 7.03 11.83 -4.53
C ASP A 179 5.92 11.46 -3.53
N SER A 180 4.65 11.48 -3.96
CA SER A 180 3.46 11.24 -3.12
C SER A 180 3.54 11.97 -1.77
N ALA A 181 3.94 13.25 -1.77
CA ALA A 181 4.27 14.01 -0.55
C ALA A 181 3.22 13.93 0.57
N ASP A 182 1.93 13.89 0.21
CA ASP A 182 0.80 13.93 1.16
C ASP A 182 0.42 12.55 1.75
N THR A 183 1.29 11.54 1.57
CA THR A 183 1.11 10.19 2.14
C THR A 183 1.26 10.21 3.66
N ASP A 184 0.55 9.29 4.30
CA ASP A 184 0.71 9.00 5.71
C ASP A 184 1.85 7.99 5.90
N TRP A 185 3.06 8.50 5.84
CA TRP A 185 4.28 7.71 5.74
C TRP A 185 4.49 6.80 6.97
N TYR A 186 4.93 5.56 6.72
CA TYR A 186 5.35 4.59 7.74
C TYR A 186 4.32 4.25 8.82
N LEU A 187 3.02 4.41 8.55
CA LEU A 187 1.96 4.03 9.51
C LEU A 187 2.09 2.57 9.98
N THR A 188 2.43 1.62 9.12
CA THR A 188 2.61 0.22 9.51
C THR A 188 3.77 0.01 10.50
N ASP A 189 4.88 0.73 10.32
CA ASP A 189 6.01 0.68 11.25
C ASP A 189 5.66 1.41 12.55
N LEU A 190 5.00 2.56 12.47
CA LEU A 190 4.55 3.33 13.63
C LEU A 190 3.58 2.53 14.50
N TYR A 191 2.71 1.72 13.89
CA TYR A 191 1.72 0.89 14.57
C TYR A 191 2.11 -0.61 14.60
N GLU A 192 3.41 -0.94 14.56
CA GLU A 192 3.88 -2.33 14.56
C GLU A 192 3.38 -3.15 15.76
N PHE A 193 3.09 -2.49 16.89
CA PHE A 193 2.58 -3.12 18.11
C PHE A 193 1.14 -3.65 18.02
N LEU A 194 0.39 -3.35 16.94
CA LEU A 194 -1.01 -3.79 16.81
C LEU A 194 -1.15 -5.32 16.81
N ASP A 195 -0.16 -6.03 16.26
CA ASP A 195 -0.17 -7.50 16.24
C ASP A 195 0.00 -8.08 17.66
N GLU A 196 0.81 -7.45 18.51
CA GLU A 196 0.95 -7.84 19.92
C GLU A 196 -0.35 -7.63 20.71
N LEU A 197 -1.17 -6.67 20.30
CA LEU A 197 -2.48 -6.40 20.90
C LEU A 197 -3.62 -7.19 20.25
N ASN A 198 -3.32 -8.05 19.27
CA ASN A 198 -4.30 -8.78 18.45
C ASN A 198 -5.35 -7.84 17.82
N ILE A 199 -4.95 -6.69 17.27
CA ILE A 199 -5.88 -5.72 16.68
C ILE A 199 -5.92 -5.88 15.16
N THR A 200 -7.12 -6.02 14.61
CA THR A 200 -7.34 -6.09 13.16
C THR A 200 -6.93 -4.77 12.51
N ARG A 201 -6.22 -4.83 11.37
CA ARG A 201 -5.89 -3.63 10.57
C ARG A 201 -6.13 -3.83 9.08
N ILE A 202 -6.54 -2.76 8.41
CA ILE A 202 -6.66 -2.64 6.96
C ILE A 202 -5.86 -1.44 6.46
N ASN A 203 -4.92 -1.69 5.55
CA ASN A 203 -3.96 -0.70 5.07
C ASN A 203 -4.16 -0.48 3.58
N ALA A 204 -4.42 0.76 3.15
CA ALA A 204 -4.52 1.05 1.73
C ALA A 204 -3.16 0.86 1.05
N ASN A 205 -3.16 0.27 -0.15
CA ASN A 205 -1.93 0.11 -0.95
C ASN A 205 -1.72 1.29 -1.91
N TYR A 206 -2.81 1.98 -2.28
CA TYR A 206 -2.83 3.07 -3.23
C TYR A 206 -2.65 4.44 -2.57
N SER A 207 -1.89 5.31 -3.24
CA SER A 207 -1.75 6.70 -2.83
C SER A 207 -3.08 7.43 -2.89
N ARG A 208 -3.29 8.33 -1.92
CA ARG A 208 -4.42 9.26 -1.91
C ARG A 208 -4.49 10.15 -3.16
N TYR A 209 -3.37 10.34 -3.88
CA TYR A 209 -3.35 11.03 -5.18
C TYR A 209 -4.07 10.25 -6.28
N THR A 210 -4.15 8.92 -6.15
CA THR A 210 -5.00 8.10 -7.02
C THR A 210 -6.47 8.39 -6.70
N ILE A 211 -6.86 8.19 -5.44
CA ILE A 211 -8.19 8.47 -4.91
C ILE A 211 -8.13 8.51 -3.38
N ASP A 212 -8.71 9.53 -2.77
CA ASP A 212 -8.76 9.71 -1.33
C ASP A 212 -9.89 8.87 -0.74
N LEU A 213 -9.53 7.75 -0.09
CA LEU A 213 -10.46 6.83 0.54
C LEU A 213 -11.21 7.46 1.74
N ASN A 214 -10.74 8.58 2.26
CA ASN A 214 -11.39 9.31 3.36
C ASN A 214 -12.20 10.53 2.85
N ARG A 215 -12.70 10.46 1.62
CA ARG A 215 -13.66 11.40 1.01
C ARG A 215 -14.91 10.67 0.54
N ASP A 216 -16.02 11.41 0.49
CA ASP A 216 -17.27 10.90 -0.06
C ASP A 216 -17.13 10.68 -1.57
N LYS A 217 -17.58 9.51 -2.04
CA LYS A 217 -17.63 9.17 -3.47
C LYS A 217 -18.55 10.10 -4.28
N SER A 218 -19.48 10.81 -3.65
CA SER A 218 -20.35 11.80 -4.28
C SER A 218 -19.64 13.12 -4.59
N GLY A 219 -18.47 13.37 -3.99
CA GLY A 219 -17.76 14.65 -4.06
C GLY A 219 -18.28 15.71 -3.07
N GLU A 220 -19.16 15.35 -2.13
CA GLU A 220 -19.58 16.25 -1.07
C GLU A 220 -18.37 16.78 -0.27
N VAL A 221 -18.32 18.11 -0.10
CA VAL A 221 -17.24 18.77 0.64
C VAL A 221 -17.40 18.52 2.14
N LEU A 222 -16.30 18.17 2.80
CA LEU A 222 -16.30 17.83 4.22
C LEU A 222 -16.51 19.06 5.12
N TYR A 223 -15.84 20.17 4.79
CA TYR A 223 -15.92 21.43 5.54
C TYR A 223 -16.38 22.57 4.63
N ALA A 224 -17.66 22.93 4.71
CA ALA A 224 -18.23 24.01 3.92
C ALA A 224 -17.47 25.34 4.16
N GLY A 225 -17.06 25.99 3.07
CA GLY A 225 -16.33 27.27 3.10
C GLY A 225 -14.82 27.17 3.41
N ALA A 226 -14.28 25.97 3.61
CA ALA A 226 -12.84 25.73 3.76
C ALA A 226 -12.21 25.22 2.45
N ASP A 227 -10.88 25.30 2.36
CA ASP A 227 -10.10 24.60 1.34
C ASP A 227 -10.15 23.09 1.66
N ASN A 228 -10.74 22.29 0.77
CA ASN A 228 -10.90 20.85 0.94
C ASN A 228 -10.09 20.13 -0.16
N THR A 229 -9.58 18.94 0.16
CA THR A 229 -9.14 18.03 -0.89
C THR A 229 -10.34 17.30 -1.48
N GLU A 230 -10.25 16.97 -2.77
CA GLU A 230 -11.26 16.25 -3.53
C GLU A 230 -11.11 14.72 -3.37
N LEU A 231 -12.13 13.98 -3.82
CA LEU A 231 -12.07 12.52 -3.94
C LEU A 231 -10.91 12.06 -4.83
N CYS A 232 -10.69 12.72 -5.96
CA CYS A 232 -9.51 12.53 -6.81
C CYS A 232 -8.72 13.85 -6.79
N PRO A 233 -7.71 13.99 -5.90
CA PRO A 233 -7.04 15.26 -5.69
C PRO A 233 -6.41 15.82 -6.96
N THR A 234 -6.66 17.09 -7.26
CA THR A 234 -6.07 17.80 -8.41
C THR A 234 -4.82 18.63 -8.05
N SER A 235 -4.54 18.79 -6.75
CA SER A 235 -3.37 19.49 -6.21
C SER A 235 -2.90 18.87 -4.90
N ASN A 236 -1.60 18.95 -4.61
CA ASN A 236 -1.04 18.51 -3.34
C ASN A 236 -1.27 19.54 -2.21
N PHE A 237 -0.81 19.24 -0.99
CA PHE A 237 -0.94 20.13 0.16
C PHE A 237 -0.21 21.47 0.00
N ASP A 238 0.78 21.57 -0.90
CA ASP A 238 1.46 22.84 -1.23
C ASP A 238 0.78 23.63 -2.36
N ARG A 239 -0.40 23.21 -2.82
CA ARG A 239 -1.15 23.77 -3.95
C ARG A 239 -0.46 23.59 -5.30
N GLU A 240 0.52 22.71 -5.41
CA GLU A 240 1.11 22.36 -6.70
C GLU A 240 0.13 21.46 -7.48
N PRO A 241 -0.17 21.78 -8.76
CA PRO A 241 -1.09 20.99 -9.57
C PRO A 241 -0.54 19.58 -9.83
N LEU A 242 -1.35 18.57 -9.53
CA LEU A 242 -1.06 17.16 -9.79
C LEU A 242 -1.33 16.76 -11.26
N TYR A 243 -2.11 17.56 -11.99
CA TYR A 243 -2.46 17.34 -13.39
C TYR A 243 -2.33 18.65 -14.18
N THR A 244 -2.15 18.53 -15.48
CA THR A 244 -2.39 19.67 -16.39
C THR A 244 -3.88 19.83 -16.64
N GLU A 245 -4.35 21.00 -17.07
CA GLU A 245 -5.77 21.26 -17.35
C GLU A 245 -6.39 20.26 -18.34
N LYS A 246 -5.60 19.73 -19.28
CA LYS A 246 -6.05 18.77 -20.29
C LYS A 246 -6.16 17.34 -19.78
N ASN A 247 -5.54 17.03 -18.65
CA ASN A 247 -5.44 15.68 -18.08
C ASN A 247 -6.17 15.56 -16.73
N LEU A 248 -7.04 16.51 -16.39
CA LEU A 248 -7.87 16.40 -15.19
C LEU A 248 -8.72 15.12 -15.26
N PRO A 249 -8.90 14.40 -14.14
CA PRO A 249 -9.77 13.23 -14.12
C PRO A 249 -11.21 13.67 -14.41
N ASP A 250 -11.79 13.13 -15.49
CA ASP A 250 -13.19 13.33 -15.84
C ASP A 250 -14.12 12.40 -15.03
N ASP A 251 -15.43 12.55 -15.21
CA ASP A 251 -16.44 11.77 -14.48
C ASP A 251 -16.31 10.26 -14.71
N ASP A 252 -15.87 9.84 -15.90
CA ASP A 252 -15.71 8.43 -16.24
C ASP A 252 -14.47 7.84 -15.55
N GLU A 253 -13.37 8.60 -15.50
CA GLU A 253 -12.17 8.24 -14.76
C GLU A 253 -12.43 8.20 -13.25
N ILE A 254 -13.16 9.18 -12.70
CA ILE A 254 -13.56 9.18 -11.28
C ILE A 254 -14.41 7.94 -10.98
N ARG A 255 -15.41 7.62 -11.81
CA ARG A 255 -16.26 6.42 -11.63
C ARG A 255 -15.45 5.13 -11.70
N ARG A 256 -14.46 5.06 -12.60
CA ARG A 256 -13.53 3.93 -12.69
C ARG A 256 -12.73 3.78 -11.40
N ARG A 257 -12.14 4.85 -10.88
CA ARG A 257 -11.35 4.82 -9.63
C ARG A 257 -12.21 4.47 -8.42
N ILE A 258 -13.45 4.96 -8.36
CA ILE A 258 -14.41 4.55 -7.33
C ILE A 258 -14.61 3.03 -7.37
N THR A 259 -14.87 2.48 -8.55
CA THR A 259 -15.15 1.04 -8.72
C THR A 259 -13.96 0.16 -8.33
N HIS A 260 -12.74 0.56 -8.69
CA HIS A 260 -11.56 -0.29 -8.54
C HIS A 260 -10.83 -0.12 -7.21
N TYR A 261 -10.97 1.03 -6.53
CA TYR A 261 -10.17 1.35 -5.35
C TYR A 261 -11.04 1.75 -4.15
N TRP A 262 -11.93 2.74 -4.32
CA TRP A 262 -12.74 3.22 -3.21
C TRP A 262 -13.74 2.16 -2.73
N GLN A 263 -14.50 1.58 -3.65
CA GLN A 263 -15.58 0.65 -3.31
C GLN A 263 -15.07 -0.63 -2.63
N PRO A 264 -14.02 -1.32 -3.12
CA PRO A 264 -13.50 -2.50 -2.45
C PRO A 264 -13.00 -2.22 -1.03
N TYR A 265 -12.33 -1.08 -0.80
CA TYR A 265 -11.86 -0.69 0.53
C TYR A 265 -13.04 -0.47 1.50
N HIS A 266 -14.07 0.26 1.05
CA HIS A 266 -15.25 0.55 1.87
C HIS A 266 -16.14 -0.68 2.10
N GLU A 267 -16.24 -1.59 1.14
CA GLU A 267 -16.93 -2.87 1.32
C GLU A 267 -16.21 -3.74 2.35
N GLN A 268 -14.88 -3.81 2.30
CA GLN A 268 -14.11 -4.52 3.31
C GLN A 268 -14.27 -3.89 4.69
N LEU A 269 -14.20 -2.55 4.82
CA LEU A 269 -14.43 -1.87 6.09
C LEU A 269 -15.81 -2.21 6.68
N LYS A 270 -16.87 -2.16 5.87
CA LYS A 270 -18.23 -2.56 6.30
C LYS A 270 -18.27 -3.99 6.80
N SER A 271 -17.63 -4.92 6.08
CA SER A 271 -17.54 -6.32 6.47
C SER A 271 -16.82 -6.51 7.82
N LEU A 272 -15.70 -5.82 8.03
CA LEU A 272 -14.96 -5.88 9.30
C LEU A 272 -15.79 -5.32 10.46
N ILE A 273 -16.43 -4.15 10.28
CA ILE A 273 -17.26 -3.51 11.29
C ILE A 273 -18.44 -4.42 11.67
N ALA A 274 -19.13 -4.98 10.67
CA ALA A 274 -20.25 -5.90 10.90
C ALA A 274 -19.79 -7.16 11.65
N SER A 275 -18.65 -7.74 11.25
CA SER A 275 -18.09 -8.94 11.90
C SER A 275 -17.70 -8.68 13.36
N ALA A 276 -17.05 -7.54 13.63
CA ALA A 276 -16.69 -7.13 14.99
C ALA A 276 -17.96 -6.89 15.85
N LYS A 277 -18.94 -6.16 15.30
CA LYS A 277 -20.21 -5.89 15.99
C LYS A 277 -20.99 -7.18 16.29
N GLU A 278 -21.05 -8.12 15.35
CA GLU A 278 -21.72 -9.41 15.53
C GLU A 278 -21.03 -10.24 16.62
N ARG A 279 -19.70 -10.29 16.61
CA ARG A 279 -18.93 -11.13 17.53
C ARG A 279 -18.85 -10.58 18.95
N PHE A 280 -18.68 -9.26 19.09
CA PHE A 280 -18.39 -8.63 20.38
C PHE A 280 -19.55 -7.79 20.92
N GLY A 281 -20.60 -7.55 20.12
CA GLY A 281 -21.70 -6.67 20.50
C GLY A 281 -21.38 -5.17 20.36
N TYR A 282 -20.16 -4.81 19.98
CA TYR A 282 -19.73 -3.44 19.68
C TYR A 282 -18.54 -3.44 18.71
N CYS A 283 -18.23 -2.29 18.12
CA CYS A 283 -17.07 -2.09 17.25
C CYS A 283 -16.46 -0.71 17.49
N LEU A 284 -15.14 -0.62 17.54
CA LEU A 284 -14.39 0.64 17.44
C LEU A 284 -13.57 0.65 16.17
N LEU A 285 -13.91 1.53 15.24
CA LEU A 285 -13.09 1.84 14.08
C LEU A 285 -12.14 3.00 14.43
N PHE A 286 -10.85 2.72 14.49
CA PHE A 286 -9.81 3.70 14.69
C PHE A 286 -9.17 4.10 13.35
N GLU A 287 -9.34 5.35 12.94
CA GLU A 287 -8.76 5.95 11.75
C GLU A 287 -7.37 6.51 12.10
N ALA A 288 -6.32 5.79 11.70
CA ALA A 288 -4.94 6.18 11.91
C ALA A 288 -4.46 7.05 10.73
N HIS A 289 -4.15 8.31 11.02
CA HIS A 289 -3.65 9.28 10.06
C HIS A 289 -2.40 9.98 10.57
N THR A 290 -1.60 10.52 9.66
CA THR A 290 -0.45 11.38 9.99
C THR A 290 -0.35 12.54 9.03
N ILE A 291 0.10 13.70 9.51
CA ILE A 291 0.24 14.90 8.67
C ILE A 291 1.54 15.64 8.95
N GLN A 292 2.07 16.32 7.93
CA GLN A 292 3.20 17.24 8.12
C GLN A 292 2.90 18.25 9.23
N SER A 293 3.89 18.56 10.05
CA SER A 293 3.74 19.44 11.21
C SER A 293 3.35 20.88 10.84
N HIS A 294 3.58 21.27 9.59
CA HIS A 294 3.16 22.53 9.01
C HIS A 294 2.49 22.26 7.66
N VAL A 295 1.23 22.66 7.51
CA VAL A 295 0.51 22.63 6.23
C VAL A 295 -0.15 23.98 5.99
N PRO A 296 0.60 24.96 5.44
CA PRO A 296 0.13 26.34 5.30
C PRO A 296 -1.16 26.48 4.47
N ARG A 297 -1.44 25.52 3.57
CA ARG A 297 -2.67 25.49 2.79
C ARG A 297 -3.93 25.47 3.67
N PHE A 298 -3.88 24.77 4.81
CA PHE A 298 -5.03 24.55 5.68
C PHE A 298 -4.91 25.25 7.03
N PHE A 299 -3.69 25.42 7.55
CA PHE A 299 -3.46 25.83 8.94
C PHE A 299 -2.33 26.85 9.08
N GLU A 300 -2.50 27.76 10.03
CA GLU A 300 -1.42 28.65 10.46
C GLU A 300 -0.56 27.98 11.54
N GLY A 301 0.75 28.10 11.41
CA GLY A 301 1.72 27.63 12.41
C GLY A 301 1.90 26.11 12.46
N ARG A 302 2.59 25.65 13.51
CA ARG A 302 2.83 24.23 13.76
C ARG A 302 1.58 23.58 14.36
N LEU A 303 1.19 22.43 13.82
CA LEU A 303 0.11 21.61 14.36
C LEU A 303 0.49 20.98 15.71
N PRO A 304 -0.49 20.76 16.62
CA PRO A 304 -0.32 19.86 17.75
C PRO A 304 0.10 18.46 17.31
N ASP A 305 0.72 17.71 18.21
CA ASP A 305 1.29 16.39 17.90
C ASP A 305 0.20 15.32 17.76
N PHE A 306 -0.69 15.22 18.76
CA PHE A 306 -1.85 14.34 18.75
C PHE A 306 -3.12 15.15 18.49
N ASN A 307 -3.75 14.97 17.33
CA ASN A 307 -5.02 15.63 17.00
C ASN A 307 -6.12 14.57 16.90
N PHE A 308 -6.90 14.43 17.96
CA PHE A 308 -8.02 13.48 17.98
C PHE A 308 -9.26 14.09 17.32
N GLY A 309 -9.93 13.33 16.46
CA GLY A 309 -11.17 13.71 15.79
C GLY A 309 -12.31 12.77 16.14
N THR A 310 -13.40 13.31 16.70
CA THR A 310 -14.60 12.54 17.10
C THR A 310 -15.91 13.16 16.61
N ASN A 311 -15.83 14.01 15.60
CA ASN A 311 -16.92 14.86 15.13
C ASN A 311 -17.61 15.62 16.28
N ASN A 312 -16.81 16.32 17.11
CA ASN A 312 -17.29 17.00 18.32
C ASN A 312 -18.02 16.06 19.30
N GLY A 313 -17.56 14.81 19.43
CA GLY A 313 -18.13 13.80 20.32
C GLY A 313 -19.23 12.93 19.70
N ALA A 314 -19.70 13.25 18.50
CA ALA A 314 -20.82 12.54 17.85
C ALA A 314 -20.47 11.12 17.37
N THR A 315 -19.19 10.74 17.30
CA THR A 315 -18.76 9.43 16.78
C THR A 315 -18.28 8.45 17.85
N VAL A 316 -18.26 8.84 19.12
CA VAL A 316 -17.74 8.04 20.24
C VAL A 316 -18.72 8.05 21.42
N SER A 317 -18.53 7.18 22.41
CA SER A 317 -19.32 7.25 23.66
C SER A 317 -18.79 8.30 24.62
N GLN A 318 -19.57 8.67 25.64
CA GLN A 318 -19.15 9.64 26.65
C GLN A 318 -17.90 9.17 27.40
N GLU A 319 -17.79 7.88 27.69
CA GLU A 319 -16.62 7.31 28.37
C GLU A 319 -15.36 7.39 27.50
N MET A 320 -15.50 7.24 26.18
CA MET A 320 -14.37 7.43 25.24
C MET A 320 -13.96 8.90 25.17
N THR A 321 -14.91 9.83 25.20
CA THR A 321 -14.63 11.27 25.29
C THR A 321 -13.83 11.59 26.55
N SER A 322 -14.26 11.09 27.72
CA SER A 322 -13.54 11.28 28.97
C SER A 322 -12.15 10.65 28.94
N LEU A 323 -12.00 9.44 28.38
CA LEU A 323 -10.70 8.82 28.17
C LEU A 323 -9.78 9.72 27.33
N LEU A 324 -10.28 10.27 26.22
CA LEU A 324 -9.48 11.17 25.36
C LEU A 324 -9.06 12.43 26.09
N GLU A 325 -9.95 13.05 26.86
CA GLU A 325 -9.67 14.26 27.64
C GLU A 325 -8.57 14.01 28.69
N GLU A 326 -8.68 12.91 29.43
CA GLU A 326 -7.77 12.53 30.51
C GLU A 326 -6.45 11.91 30.02
N PHE A 327 -6.42 11.37 28.80
CA PHE A 327 -5.25 10.65 28.28
C PHE A 327 -3.99 11.52 28.24
N TYR A 328 -2.92 11.07 28.90
CA TYR A 328 -1.65 11.78 28.96
C TYR A 328 -0.74 11.38 27.79
N THR A 329 -0.29 12.37 27.02
CA THR A 329 0.57 12.18 25.84
C THR A 329 2.04 12.48 26.14
N GLY A 330 2.46 12.46 27.40
CA GLY A 330 3.86 12.70 27.74
C GLY A 330 4.32 14.12 27.44
N GLN A 331 5.39 14.20 26.66
CA GLN A 331 5.96 15.44 26.14
C GLN A 331 5.23 15.98 24.90
N PHE A 332 4.33 15.20 24.31
CA PHE A 332 3.65 15.55 23.06
C PHE A 332 2.40 16.39 23.34
N SER A 333 2.19 17.41 22.53
CA SER A 333 0.99 18.25 22.59
C SER A 333 -0.24 17.50 22.09
N LYS A 334 -1.40 17.76 22.70
CA LYS A 334 -2.67 17.09 22.38
C LYS A 334 -3.79 18.11 22.16
N VAL A 335 -4.62 17.86 21.16
CA VAL A 335 -5.90 18.56 20.96
C VAL A 335 -6.99 17.57 20.56
N ILE A 336 -8.24 17.86 20.92
CA ILE A 336 -9.42 17.08 20.56
C ILE A 336 -10.37 17.98 19.78
N ASN A 337 -10.84 17.52 18.62
CA ASN A 337 -11.73 18.26 17.72
C ASN A 337 -11.26 19.69 17.40
N GLY A 338 -9.94 19.89 17.35
CA GLY A 338 -9.32 21.14 16.94
C GLY A 338 -9.50 21.35 15.44
N ARG A 339 -8.40 21.24 14.69
CA ARG A 339 -8.41 21.35 13.23
C ARG A 339 -8.98 20.09 12.55
N PHE A 340 -8.67 18.93 13.11
CA PHE A 340 -9.14 17.63 12.61
C PHE A 340 -10.31 17.15 13.48
N LYS A 341 -11.48 17.00 12.88
CA LYS A 341 -12.71 16.57 13.57
C LYS A 341 -13.19 15.19 13.12
N GLY A 342 -12.37 14.42 12.41
CA GLY A 342 -12.77 13.18 11.76
C GLY A 342 -13.21 13.40 10.31
N GLY A 343 -12.66 12.59 9.40
CA GLY A 343 -12.94 12.56 7.97
C GLY A 343 -14.26 11.89 7.60
N TYR A 344 -14.40 11.53 6.32
CA TYR A 344 -15.58 10.82 5.82
C TYR A 344 -15.79 9.49 6.53
N ILE A 345 -14.75 8.64 6.63
CA ILE A 345 -14.85 7.31 7.24
C ILE A 345 -15.30 7.44 8.70
N THR A 346 -14.68 8.33 9.48
CA THR A 346 -15.05 8.56 10.89
C THR A 346 -16.51 8.95 11.05
N ARG A 347 -17.04 9.81 10.16
CA ARG A 347 -18.41 10.31 10.23
C ARG A 347 -19.43 9.31 9.68
N HIS A 348 -19.09 8.64 8.59
CA HIS A 348 -19.99 7.79 7.83
C HIS A 348 -20.28 6.47 8.54
N TYR A 349 -19.28 5.89 9.20
CA TYR A 349 -19.42 4.58 9.84
C TYR A 349 -19.81 4.64 11.32
N ALA A 350 -19.73 5.80 11.95
CA ALA A 350 -20.11 5.93 13.34
C ALA A 350 -21.63 5.79 13.49
N ASP A 351 -22.02 4.89 14.38
CA ASP A 351 -23.39 4.72 14.84
C ASP A 351 -23.36 4.37 16.34
N PRO A 352 -23.10 5.37 17.21
CA PRO A 352 -22.94 5.13 18.64
C PRO A 352 -24.19 4.55 19.31
N GLU A 353 -25.38 4.85 18.80
CA GLU A 353 -26.66 4.28 19.28
C GLU A 353 -26.67 2.76 19.11
N ASN A 354 -26.07 2.26 18.03
CA ASN A 354 -25.88 0.83 17.77
C ASN A 354 -24.49 0.31 18.17
N GLN A 355 -23.78 0.98 19.09
CA GLN A 355 -22.45 0.60 19.61
C GLN A 355 -21.37 0.45 18.53
N ILE A 356 -21.43 1.24 17.47
CA ILE A 356 -20.36 1.37 16.47
C ILE A 356 -19.71 2.74 16.67
N TYR A 357 -18.48 2.75 17.16
CA TYR A 357 -17.73 3.96 17.48
C TYR A 357 -16.65 4.19 16.42
N CYS A 358 -16.36 5.45 16.12
CA CYS A 358 -15.25 5.83 15.26
C CYS A 358 -14.43 6.96 15.88
N LEU A 359 -13.11 6.81 15.85
CA LEU A 359 -12.16 7.77 16.37
C LEU A 359 -11.04 7.98 15.35
N GLN A 360 -10.72 9.22 15.02
CA GLN A 360 -9.53 9.55 14.23
C GLN A 360 -8.40 10.06 15.12
N LEU A 361 -7.17 9.68 14.80
CA LEU A 361 -5.96 10.36 15.26
C LEU A 361 -5.18 10.85 14.05
N GLU A 362 -5.02 12.17 13.94
CA GLU A 362 -4.00 12.78 13.08
C GLU A 362 -2.73 13.03 13.90
N LEU A 363 -1.67 12.26 13.63
CA LEU A 363 -0.38 12.41 14.30
C LEU A 363 0.58 13.28 13.47
N SER A 364 1.20 14.26 14.10
CA SER A 364 2.20 15.11 13.43
C SER A 364 3.44 14.30 13.04
N GLN A 365 3.85 14.33 11.77
CA GLN A 365 4.92 13.49 11.22
C GLN A 365 6.29 13.76 11.86
N ILE A 366 6.54 15.00 12.30
CA ILE A 366 7.75 15.37 13.06
C ILE A 366 7.98 14.55 14.34
N THR A 367 6.94 13.88 14.86
CA THR A 367 7.02 13.03 16.07
C THR A 367 7.70 11.68 15.83
N TYR A 368 7.87 11.26 14.58
CA TYR A 368 8.47 9.97 14.23
C TYR A 368 9.33 10.01 12.95
N LEU A 369 9.35 11.12 12.22
CA LEU A 369 10.17 11.33 11.03
C LEU A 369 11.25 12.40 11.24
N ASP A 370 12.30 12.30 10.45
CA ASP A 370 12.90 13.50 9.85
C ASP A 370 11.95 13.97 8.74
N GLU A 371 11.09 14.93 9.07
CA GLU A 371 10.02 15.39 8.20
C GLU A 371 10.54 16.06 6.91
N GLN A 372 11.71 16.71 6.96
CA GLN A 372 12.32 17.32 5.79
C GLN A 372 12.79 16.27 4.79
N LEU A 373 13.39 15.19 5.28
CA LEU A 373 13.88 14.10 4.45
C LEU A 373 12.82 13.02 4.19
N ARG A 374 11.70 13.07 4.91
CA ARG A 374 10.65 12.02 4.99
C ARG A 374 11.24 10.66 5.32
N LEU A 375 12.24 10.63 6.19
CA LEU A 375 12.89 9.40 6.64
C LEU A 375 12.41 9.03 8.03
N PHE A 376 12.13 7.75 8.22
CA PHE A 376 11.73 7.21 9.52
C PHE A 376 12.84 7.37 10.56
N ASP A 377 12.55 8.10 11.63
CA ASP A 377 13.44 8.27 12.77
C ASP A 377 13.01 7.31 13.88
N LYS A 378 13.69 6.16 13.95
CA LYS A 378 13.38 5.10 14.91
C LYS A 378 13.39 5.58 16.36
N ALA A 379 14.30 6.48 16.73
CA ALA A 379 14.41 6.94 18.12
C ALA A 379 13.24 7.86 18.50
N LYS A 380 12.76 8.69 17.57
CA LYS A 380 11.54 9.48 17.76
C LYS A 380 10.30 8.59 17.76
N ALA A 381 10.19 7.68 16.78
CA ALA A 381 9.07 6.75 16.65
C ALA A 381 8.86 5.94 17.94
N GLN A 382 9.93 5.39 18.52
CA GLN A 382 9.86 4.65 19.78
C GLN A 382 9.31 5.48 20.95
N GLN A 383 9.57 6.79 20.99
CA GLN A 383 9.04 7.65 22.05
C GLN A 383 7.53 7.87 21.91
N VAL A 384 7.04 8.12 20.69
CA VAL A 384 5.61 8.36 20.46
C VAL A 384 4.80 7.06 20.50
N GLN A 385 5.37 5.94 20.05
CA GLN A 385 4.77 4.60 20.09
C GLN A 385 4.37 4.17 21.49
N ILE A 386 5.13 4.54 22.53
CA ILE A 386 4.77 4.24 23.94
C ILE A 386 3.36 4.75 24.25
N TYR A 387 3.09 6.01 23.91
CA TYR A 387 1.80 6.64 24.21
C TYR A 387 0.69 6.15 23.29
N ILE A 388 0.96 5.94 21.99
CA ILE A 388 -0.05 5.36 21.10
C ILE A 388 -0.45 3.96 21.60
N LYS A 389 0.53 3.10 21.94
CA LYS A 389 0.26 1.77 22.47
C LYS A 389 -0.52 1.80 23.79
N GLU A 390 -0.14 2.67 24.72
CA GLU A 390 -0.87 2.88 25.98
C GLU A 390 -2.32 3.31 25.72
N PHE A 391 -2.54 4.19 24.74
CA PHE A 391 -3.89 4.62 24.35
C PHE A 391 -4.75 3.44 23.87
N PHE A 392 -4.21 2.55 23.03
CA PHE A 392 -4.92 1.34 22.60
C PHE A 392 -5.21 0.37 23.76
N GLN A 393 -4.27 0.22 24.70
CA GLN A 393 -4.51 -0.59 25.90
C GLN A 393 -5.65 -0.02 26.75
N ASN A 394 -5.69 1.30 26.91
CA ASN A 394 -6.78 1.97 27.64
C ASN A 394 -8.13 1.83 26.92
N LEU A 395 -8.15 1.93 25.58
CA LEU A 395 -9.35 1.66 24.77
C LEU A 395 -9.82 0.21 24.95
N ALA A 396 -8.92 -0.76 24.91
CA ALA A 396 -9.26 -2.16 25.10
C ALA A 396 -9.87 -2.43 26.49
N VAL A 397 -9.28 -1.85 27.55
CA VAL A 397 -9.83 -1.92 28.91
C VAL A 397 -11.20 -1.27 29.00
N LEU A 398 -11.39 -0.11 28.36
CA LEU A 398 -12.68 0.59 28.36
C LEU A 398 -13.76 -0.25 27.67
N LEU A 399 -13.43 -0.84 26.52
CA LEU A 399 -14.35 -1.63 25.71
C LEU A 399 -14.72 -2.95 26.39
N HIS A 400 -13.79 -3.63 27.06
CA HIS A 400 -14.08 -4.86 27.83
C HIS A 400 -15.06 -4.67 29.00
N LYS A 401 -15.32 -3.43 29.44
CA LYS A 401 -16.29 -3.16 30.51
C LYS A 401 -17.74 -3.08 30.01
N LYS A 402 -17.95 -3.10 28.69
CA LYS A 402 -19.27 -3.15 28.05
C LYS A 402 -19.66 -4.60 27.77
#